data_AF-A0A1Q7TMB7-F1
#
_entry.id   AF-A0A1Q7TMB7-F1
#
_cell.length_a   1.000
_cell.length_b   1.000
_cell.length_c   1.000
_cell.angle_alpha   90.00
_cell.angle_beta   90.00
_cell.angle_gamma   90.00
#
_symmetry.space_group_name_H-M   'P 1'
#
loop_
_entity.id
_entity.type
_entity.pdbx_description
1 polymer ?
#
loop_
_entity_poly.entity_id
_entity_poly.type
_entity_poly.pdbx_seq_one_letter_code
_entity_poly.pdbx_strand_id
1 'polypeptide(L)'
;MSGDPARFLNAFAQALAAMALYRDGHPARERALDVAYQQIQDLQGDTQRPLFTFLGDEVVFGRLPLRDLKAWDWGKRLAQAGIQRLEFEDRVSREDFEGFLEEVLARLTLSAISTEARQMRRSSIRFGAVGLKGETEIAPEPLPTATISFSLGDEVDTLRWLQGEVQSTGAIPLAEAEAVVRSLAVAMHGGQQIIMPLLQLKEFDQYTTTHSLNVAVLSMALAEFLGLSATTVRTFGVAGLLHDIGKIKIPLDVLTKPGKLTDEERALMNEHPVAGARMLLDAEQDLDLAIVVAYEHHIMINGGGYPTLHYARDCHQASKLVHVCDVYDALRTRRPYREAWSFEKTLGYLEERRGLEFDPELCGAFVRMMNQWEGQVALVTEPAAKPQ
;
A
#
# COMPACT_ATOMS: atom_id res chain seq x y z
N MET A 1 0.22 -16.54 38.49
CA MET A 1 1.22 -15.70 37.79
C MET A 1 0.55 -14.36 37.60
N SER A 2 1.15 -13.25 38.03
CA SER A 2 0.52 -11.94 37.86
C SER A 2 0.38 -11.62 36.38
N GLY A 3 -0.76 -11.05 36.00
CA GLY A 3 -1.07 -10.63 34.64
C GLY A 3 -0.25 -9.40 34.28
N ASP A 4 0.64 -9.54 33.30
CA ASP A 4 1.45 -8.45 32.77
C ASP A 4 0.76 -7.88 31.50
N PRO A 5 0.33 -6.60 31.52
CA PRO A 5 -0.30 -5.94 30.38
C PRO A 5 0.56 -5.94 29.11
N ALA A 6 1.89 -5.81 29.24
CA ALA A 6 2.80 -5.79 28.10
C ALA A 6 2.96 -7.19 27.49
N ARG A 7 3.03 -8.22 28.35
CA ARG A 7 3.05 -9.62 27.93
C ARG A 7 1.78 -10.01 27.19
N PHE A 8 0.62 -9.54 27.65
CA PHE A 8 -0.65 -9.73 26.93
C PHE A 8 -0.61 -9.09 25.54
N LEU A 9 -0.23 -7.82 25.43
CA LEU A 9 -0.21 -7.11 24.15
C LEU A 9 0.74 -7.75 23.12
N ASN A 10 1.90 -8.24 23.55
CA ASN A 10 2.81 -8.99 22.69
C ASN A 10 2.21 -10.33 22.22
N ALA A 11 1.56 -11.08 23.11
CA ALA A 11 0.87 -12.31 22.75
C ALA A 11 -0.31 -12.06 21.80
N PHE A 12 -1.05 -10.96 22.02
CA PHE A 12 -2.14 -10.50 21.16
C PHE A 12 -1.66 -10.20 19.73
N ALA A 13 -0.56 -9.46 19.59
CA ALA A 13 0.06 -9.18 18.29
C ALA A 13 0.53 -10.46 17.58
N GLN A 14 1.13 -11.40 18.32
CA GLN A 14 1.55 -12.70 17.78
C GLN A 14 0.36 -13.54 17.30
N ALA A 15 -0.77 -13.51 18.02
CA ALA A 15 -1.99 -14.18 17.60
C ALA A 15 -2.54 -13.60 16.29
N LEU A 16 -2.62 -12.27 16.16
CA LEU A 16 -3.04 -11.62 14.91
C LEU A 16 -2.12 -11.97 13.74
N ALA A 17 -0.80 -11.96 13.94
CA ALA A 17 0.17 -12.35 12.92
C ALA A 17 0.01 -13.82 12.50
N ALA A 18 -0.20 -14.74 13.46
CA ALA A 18 -0.40 -16.15 13.18
C ALA A 18 -1.71 -16.42 12.43
N MET A 19 -2.80 -15.72 12.78
CA MET A 19 -4.08 -15.81 12.08
C MET A 19 -4.02 -15.26 10.65
N ALA A 20 -3.19 -14.25 10.39
CA ALA A 20 -2.97 -13.72 9.05
C ALA A 20 -2.19 -14.70 8.14
N LEU A 21 -1.27 -15.47 8.72
CA LEU A 21 -0.36 -16.37 7.97
C LEU A 21 -0.92 -17.78 7.77
N TYR A 22 -1.74 -18.26 8.70
CA TYR A 22 -2.18 -19.65 8.72
C TYR A 22 -3.71 -19.75 8.75
N ARG A 23 -4.26 -20.69 7.96
CA ARG A 23 -5.69 -21.00 7.94
C ARG A 23 -6.19 -21.58 9.26
N ASP A 24 -7.51 -21.60 9.43
CA ASP A 24 -8.18 -22.22 10.56
C ASP A 24 -7.75 -23.68 10.77
N GLY A 25 -7.53 -24.05 12.04
CA GLY A 25 -7.08 -25.40 12.43
C GLY A 25 -5.58 -25.66 12.28
N HIS A 26 -4.76 -24.68 11.86
CA HIS A 26 -3.30 -24.85 11.83
C HIS A 26 -2.70 -24.82 13.25
N PRO A 27 -1.81 -25.77 13.64
CA PRO A 27 -1.27 -25.85 15.00
C PRO A 27 -0.52 -24.61 15.48
N ALA A 28 0.03 -23.79 14.58
CA ALA A 28 0.67 -22.53 14.95
C ALA A 28 -0.34 -21.41 15.26
N ARG A 29 -1.48 -21.37 14.55
CA ARG A 29 -2.59 -20.43 14.80
C ARG A 29 -3.23 -20.73 16.15
N GLU A 30 -3.61 -21.98 16.37
CA GLU A 30 -4.26 -22.41 17.63
C GLU A 30 -3.36 -22.15 18.85
N ARG A 31 -2.05 -22.47 18.75
CA ARG A 31 -1.12 -22.20 19.86
C ARG A 31 -1.00 -20.71 20.17
N ALA A 32 -0.94 -19.85 19.15
CA ALA A 32 -0.83 -18.41 19.37
C ALA A 32 -2.12 -17.84 19.98
N LEU A 33 -3.30 -18.31 19.53
CA LEU A 33 -4.60 -17.98 20.09
C LEU A 33 -4.71 -18.39 21.56
N ASP A 34 -4.35 -19.64 21.89
CA ASP A 34 -4.42 -20.15 23.26
C ASP A 34 -3.51 -19.38 24.22
N VAL A 35 -2.29 -19.03 23.76
CA VAL A 35 -1.36 -18.22 24.54
C VAL A 35 -1.93 -16.83 24.81
N ALA A 36 -2.43 -16.13 23.78
CA ALA A 36 -3.02 -14.81 23.94
C ALA A 36 -4.28 -14.83 24.82
N TYR A 37 -5.12 -15.86 24.68
CA TYR A 37 -6.31 -16.05 25.50
C TYR A 37 -5.96 -16.30 26.98
N GLN A 38 -4.95 -17.14 27.26
CA GLN A 38 -4.50 -17.35 28.64
C GLN A 38 -3.95 -16.05 29.25
N GLN A 39 -3.26 -15.22 28.46
CA GLN A 39 -2.75 -13.93 28.95
C GLN A 39 -3.86 -12.95 29.33
N ILE A 40 -4.97 -12.89 28.58
CA ILE A 40 -6.10 -12.03 28.98
C ILE A 40 -6.83 -12.59 30.21
N GLN A 41 -6.93 -13.92 30.37
CA GLN A 41 -7.50 -14.52 31.58
C GLN A 41 -6.67 -14.21 32.83
N ASP A 42 -5.34 -14.35 32.73
CA ASP A 42 -4.42 -14.01 33.82
C ASP A 42 -4.54 -12.52 34.18
N LEU A 43 -4.64 -11.64 33.17
CA LEU A 43 -4.81 -10.20 33.36
C LEU A 43 -6.16 -9.82 33.97
N GLN A 44 -7.25 -10.49 33.58
CA GLN A 44 -8.59 -10.31 34.18
C GLN A 44 -8.68 -10.86 35.62
N GLY A 45 -7.77 -11.76 36.01
CA GLY A 45 -7.62 -12.21 37.39
C GLY A 45 -7.11 -11.13 38.33
N ASP A 46 -6.22 -10.25 37.84
CA ASP A 46 -5.63 -9.15 38.62
C ASP A 46 -6.39 -7.83 38.43
N THR A 47 -6.86 -7.55 37.23
CA THR A 47 -7.58 -6.32 36.86
C THR A 47 -8.92 -6.68 36.25
N GLN A 48 -10.03 -6.44 36.98
CA GLN A 48 -11.36 -6.88 36.57
C GLN A 48 -11.82 -6.35 35.20
N ARG A 49 -11.37 -5.15 34.82
CA ARG A 49 -11.66 -4.52 33.51
C ARG A 49 -10.39 -3.95 32.88
N PRO A 50 -9.58 -4.78 32.21
CA PRO A 50 -8.38 -4.34 31.53
C PRO A 50 -8.71 -3.31 30.46
N LEU A 51 -8.06 -2.15 30.53
CA LEU A 51 -8.26 -1.05 29.59
C LEU A 51 -6.92 -0.64 28.98
N PHE A 52 -6.83 -0.71 27.66
CA PHE A 52 -5.70 -0.23 26.89
C PHE A 52 -6.12 0.99 26.07
N THR A 53 -5.27 2.01 26.05
CA THR A 53 -5.42 3.19 25.20
C THR A 53 -4.14 3.39 24.39
N PHE A 54 -4.28 3.60 23.09
CA PHE A 54 -3.20 3.79 22.14
C PHE A 54 -3.19 5.26 21.70
N LEU A 55 -2.18 6.02 22.12
CA LEU A 55 -2.08 7.48 21.91
C LEU A 55 -0.77 7.79 21.18
N GLY A 56 -0.82 7.89 19.85
CA GLY A 56 0.38 8.10 19.04
C GLY A 56 1.40 6.96 19.25
N ASP A 57 2.54 7.29 19.86
CA ASP A 57 3.63 6.35 20.16
C ASP A 57 3.54 5.74 21.57
N GLU A 58 2.52 6.10 22.34
CA GLU A 58 2.35 5.67 23.73
C GLU A 58 1.22 4.65 23.89
N VAL A 59 1.49 3.63 24.70
CA VAL A 59 0.50 2.64 25.15
C VAL A 59 0.21 2.88 26.63
N VAL A 60 -1.06 3.07 26.97
CA VAL A 60 -1.52 3.31 28.34
C VAL A 60 -2.39 2.15 28.80
N PHE A 61 -2.08 1.60 29.97
CA PHE A 61 -2.92 0.62 30.67
C PHE A 61 -3.62 1.27 31.86
N GLY A 62 -4.94 1.38 31.80
CA GLY A 62 -5.75 2.11 32.77
C GLY A 62 -5.38 3.60 32.81
N ARG A 63 -4.49 3.98 33.74
CA ARG A 63 -3.95 5.35 33.89
C ARG A 63 -2.42 5.40 33.87
N LEU A 64 -1.76 4.27 33.63
CA LEU A 64 -0.31 4.12 33.69
C LEU A 64 0.26 3.87 32.29
N PRO A 65 1.26 4.65 31.84
CA PRO A 65 1.94 4.37 30.57
C PRO A 65 2.81 3.11 30.69
N LEU A 66 2.71 2.23 29.70
CA LEU A 66 3.54 1.04 29.57
C LEU A 66 4.84 1.41 28.86
N ARG A 67 5.89 1.72 29.63
CA ARG A 67 7.17 2.20 29.09
C ARG A 67 7.87 1.16 28.20
N ASP A 68 7.68 -0.12 28.49
CA ASP A 68 8.27 -1.23 27.73
C ASP A 68 7.66 -1.36 26.32
N LEU A 69 6.54 -0.67 26.05
CA LEU A 69 5.85 -0.64 24.76
C LEU A 69 5.87 0.75 24.12
N LYS A 70 6.84 1.61 24.50
CA LYS A 70 7.02 2.89 23.81
C LYS A 70 7.42 2.65 22.35
N ALA A 71 6.73 3.33 21.42
CA ALA A 71 6.88 3.13 19.98
C ALA A 71 6.62 1.68 19.52
N TRP A 72 5.73 0.97 20.20
CA TRP A 72 5.30 -0.36 19.76
C TRP A 72 4.48 -0.27 18.48
N ASP A 73 4.97 -0.88 17.39
CA ASP A 73 4.41 -0.75 16.04
C ASP A 73 2.92 -1.09 15.95
N TRP A 74 2.47 -2.06 16.74
CA TRP A 74 1.07 -2.47 16.80
C TRP A 74 0.16 -1.42 17.43
N GLY A 75 0.65 -0.55 18.31
CA GLY A 75 -0.14 0.54 18.88
C GLY A 75 -0.62 1.52 17.81
N LYS A 76 0.27 1.87 16.86
CA LYS A 76 -0.07 2.72 15.71
C LYS A 76 -1.05 2.03 14.78
N ARG A 77 -0.80 0.76 14.43
CA ARG A 77 -1.64 -0.04 13.53
C ARG A 77 -3.07 -0.20 14.08
N LEU A 78 -3.22 -0.48 15.37
CA LEU A 78 -4.52 -0.57 16.02
C LEU A 78 -5.23 0.79 16.05
N ALA A 79 -4.52 1.87 16.40
CA ALA A 79 -5.08 3.22 16.39
C ALA A 79 -5.54 3.65 15.00
N GLN A 80 -4.78 3.33 13.95
CA GLN A 80 -5.12 3.57 12.54
C GLN A 80 -6.32 2.74 12.08
N ALA A 81 -6.49 1.52 12.60
CA ALA A 81 -7.67 0.68 12.38
C ALA A 81 -8.92 1.12 13.19
N GLY A 82 -8.88 2.32 13.81
CA GLY A 82 -9.97 2.85 14.63
C GLY A 82 -10.07 2.23 16.03
N ILE A 83 -9.04 1.48 16.45
CA ILE A 83 -8.95 0.79 17.74
C ILE A 83 -7.99 1.57 18.63
N GLN A 84 -8.40 2.77 19.05
CA GLN A 84 -7.61 3.63 19.95
C GLN A 84 -7.83 3.27 21.42
N ARG A 85 -8.97 2.64 21.72
CA ARG A 85 -9.34 2.13 23.03
C ARG A 85 -9.71 0.67 22.89
N LEU A 86 -9.21 -0.16 23.80
CA LEU A 86 -9.55 -1.57 23.92
C LEU A 86 -9.87 -1.88 25.38
N GLU A 87 -11.12 -2.23 25.64
CA GLU A 87 -11.66 -2.48 26.97
C GLU A 87 -12.26 -3.87 27.02
N PHE A 88 -11.74 -4.70 27.92
CA PHE A 88 -12.28 -6.02 28.21
C PHE A 88 -13.21 -5.88 29.42
N GLU A 89 -14.49 -6.15 29.22
CA GLU A 89 -15.51 -6.11 30.27
C GLU A 89 -15.44 -7.38 31.13
N ASP A 90 -16.56 -8.04 31.39
CA ASP A 90 -16.62 -9.28 32.19
C ASP A 90 -15.68 -10.39 31.66
N ARG A 91 -15.63 -11.56 32.32
CA ARG A 91 -14.77 -12.66 31.86
C ARG A 91 -15.04 -12.99 30.39
N VAL A 92 -14.02 -12.77 29.56
CA VAL A 92 -14.11 -13.00 28.12
C VAL A 92 -14.04 -14.49 27.85
N SER A 93 -14.95 -15.02 27.02
CA SER A 93 -14.90 -16.41 26.59
C SER A 93 -13.89 -16.61 25.45
N ARG A 94 -13.39 -17.84 25.25
CA ARG A 94 -12.46 -18.14 24.14
C ARG A 94 -13.08 -17.82 22.78
N GLU A 95 -14.38 -18.11 22.62
CA GLU A 95 -15.14 -17.82 21.39
C GLU A 95 -15.26 -16.30 21.15
N ASP A 96 -15.57 -15.52 22.19
CA ASP A 96 -15.65 -14.05 22.07
C ASP A 96 -14.28 -13.44 21.77
N PHE A 97 -13.20 -13.99 22.35
CA PHE A 97 -11.84 -13.52 22.11
C PHE A 97 -11.37 -13.83 20.68
N GLU A 98 -11.64 -15.03 20.17
CA GLU A 98 -11.33 -15.39 18.79
C GLU A 98 -12.14 -14.53 17.81
N GLY A 99 -13.44 -14.38 18.03
CA GLY A 99 -14.30 -13.52 17.19
C GLY A 99 -13.89 -12.04 17.22
N PHE A 100 -13.37 -11.57 18.36
CA PHE A 100 -12.75 -10.24 18.46
C PHE A 100 -11.45 -10.15 17.67
N LEU A 101 -10.55 -11.12 17.78
CA LEU A 101 -9.31 -11.16 16.99
C LEU A 101 -9.60 -11.23 15.49
N GLU A 102 -10.61 -11.98 15.07
CA GLU A 102 -11.09 -12.00 13.69
C GLU A 102 -11.64 -10.63 13.26
N GLU A 103 -12.35 -9.92 14.13
CA GLU A 103 -12.82 -8.57 13.83
C GLU A 103 -11.67 -7.56 13.73
N VAL A 104 -10.71 -7.63 14.64
CA VAL A 104 -9.50 -6.80 14.59
C VAL A 104 -8.72 -7.12 13.33
N LEU A 105 -8.52 -8.40 13.02
CA LEU A 105 -7.82 -8.85 11.82
C LEU A 105 -8.57 -8.41 10.56
N ALA A 106 -9.89 -8.53 10.51
CA ALA A 106 -10.69 -8.06 9.37
C ALA A 106 -10.63 -6.53 9.21
N ARG A 107 -10.58 -5.77 10.31
CA ARG A 107 -10.35 -4.31 10.27
C ARG A 107 -8.93 -3.96 9.81
N LEU A 108 -7.94 -4.79 10.15
CA LEU A 108 -6.54 -4.63 9.73
C LEU A 108 -6.27 -5.10 8.30
N THR A 109 -7.04 -6.08 7.80
CA THR A 109 -6.87 -6.71 6.48
C THR A 109 -7.93 -6.27 5.46
N LEU A 110 -8.91 -5.46 5.87
CA LEU A 110 -10.02 -4.96 5.06
C LEU A 110 -10.81 -6.07 4.33
N SER A 111 -10.93 -7.25 4.94
CA SER A 111 -11.84 -8.28 4.46
C SER A 111 -13.28 -7.83 4.71
N ALA A 112 -14.12 -7.80 3.67
CA ALA A 112 -15.55 -7.52 3.80
C ALA A 112 -16.19 -8.51 4.79
N ILE A 113 -16.49 -8.05 5.99
CA ILE A 113 -17.47 -8.74 6.83
C ILE A 113 -18.82 -8.19 6.38
N SER A 114 -19.69 -9.07 5.90
CA SER A 114 -21.06 -8.73 5.56
C SER A 114 -21.68 -7.94 6.71
N THR A 115 -22.02 -6.68 6.45
CA THR A 115 -22.64 -5.74 7.39
C THR A 115 -23.99 -6.24 7.92
N GLU A 116 -24.52 -7.31 7.31
CA GLU A 116 -25.84 -7.89 7.57
C GLU A 116 -25.88 -8.82 8.80
N ALA A 117 -24.74 -9.26 9.37
CA ALA A 117 -24.74 -10.23 10.47
C ALA A 117 -24.59 -9.65 11.89
N ARG A 118 -24.28 -8.36 12.07
CA ARG A 118 -23.66 -7.89 13.33
C ARG A 118 -24.45 -6.94 14.21
N GLN A 119 -25.73 -6.71 13.92
CA GLN A 119 -26.56 -5.87 14.79
C GLN A 119 -27.09 -6.59 16.06
N MET A 120 -26.60 -7.79 16.44
CA MET A 120 -27.27 -8.60 17.47
C MET A 120 -26.42 -9.40 18.48
N ARG A 121 -25.12 -9.14 18.71
CA ARG A 121 -24.43 -9.73 19.89
C ARG A 121 -23.74 -8.66 20.73
N ARG A 122 -24.11 -8.57 22.01
CA ARG A 122 -23.37 -7.82 23.03
C ARG A 122 -22.07 -8.59 23.30
N SER A 123 -20.95 -8.14 22.75
CA SER A 123 -19.63 -8.68 23.08
C SER A 123 -19.15 -8.14 24.44
N SER A 124 -18.43 -8.95 25.20
CA SER A 124 -17.74 -8.52 26.43
C SER A 124 -16.45 -7.74 26.15
N ILE A 125 -16.17 -7.38 24.89
CA ILE A 125 -15.00 -6.61 24.47
C ILE A 125 -15.51 -5.39 23.72
N ARG A 126 -15.11 -4.19 24.20
CA ARG A 126 -15.44 -2.90 23.60
C ARG A 126 -14.19 -2.24 23.06
N PHE A 127 -14.28 -1.70 21.85
CA PHE A 127 -13.14 -1.02 21.24
C PHE A 127 -13.59 0.04 20.21
N GLY A 128 -12.84 1.14 20.12
CA GLY A 128 -13.21 2.29 19.28
C GLY A 128 -12.32 3.53 19.46
N ALA A 129 -12.74 4.66 18.86
CA ALA A 129 -12.03 5.94 18.93
C ALA A 129 -12.25 6.68 20.26
N VAL A 130 -11.28 7.51 20.67
CA VAL A 130 -11.36 8.30 21.92
C VAL A 130 -12.09 9.62 21.66
N GLY A 131 -13.33 9.73 22.15
CA GLY A 131 -14.08 10.99 22.19
C GLY A 131 -13.87 11.75 23.50
N LEU A 132 -13.51 13.03 23.43
CA LEU A 132 -13.48 13.93 24.58
C LEU A 132 -14.92 14.20 25.04
N LYS A 133 -15.25 13.84 26.29
CA LYS A 133 -16.55 14.14 26.90
C LYS A 133 -16.67 15.64 27.18
N GLY A 134 -17.58 16.32 26.47
CA GLY A 134 -18.00 17.69 26.73
C GLY A 134 -19.31 18.02 26.02
N GLU A 135 -20.40 17.91 26.78
CA GLU A 135 -21.72 18.55 26.63
C GLU A 135 -22.60 18.33 25.37
N THR A 136 -23.83 17.90 25.69
CA THR A 136 -25.11 17.96 24.96
C THR A 136 -25.39 16.98 23.83
N GLU A 137 -26.47 16.22 24.06
CA GLU A 137 -27.20 15.41 23.08
C GLU A 137 -27.51 16.22 21.83
N ILE A 138 -26.79 15.94 20.75
CA ILE A 138 -27.22 16.25 19.39
C ILE A 138 -27.57 14.91 18.77
N ALA A 139 -28.81 14.81 18.25
CA ALA A 139 -29.29 13.67 17.49
C ALA A 139 -28.22 13.21 16.48
N PRO A 140 -28.07 11.89 16.21
CA PRO A 140 -27.03 11.43 15.32
C PRO A 140 -27.28 12.00 13.93
N GLU A 141 -26.53 13.05 13.58
CA GLU A 141 -26.29 13.38 12.19
C GLU A 141 -25.68 12.12 11.54
N PRO A 142 -26.06 11.79 10.30
CA PRO A 142 -25.44 10.69 9.59
C PRO A 142 -23.94 10.94 9.60
N LEU A 143 -23.21 10.05 10.29
CA LEU A 143 -21.77 10.12 10.39
C LEU A 143 -21.21 10.28 8.97
N PRO A 144 -20.40 11.33 8.70
CA PRO A 144 -19.65 11.37 7.46
C PRO A 144 -18.81 10.11 7.45
N THR A 145 -19.00 9.27 6.43
CA THR A 145 -18.21 8.08 6.15
C THR A 145 -16.76 8.49 6.28
N ALA A 146 -16.11 8.11 7.38
CA ALA A 146 -14.74 8.49 7.66
C ALA A 146 -13.87 7.84 6.59
N THR A 147 -13.47 8.62 5.60
CA THR A 147 -12.49 8.28 4.60
C THR A 147 -11.24 7.81 5.34
N ILE A 148 -10.93 6.52 5.25
CA ILE A 148 -9.66 5.98 5.75
C ILE A 148 -8.55 6.70 4.98
N SER A 149 -7.84 7.60 5.66
CA SER A 149 -6.63 8.20 5.11
C SER A 149 -5.53 7.14 5.20
N PHE A 150 -5.41 6.31 4.17
CA PHE A 150 -4.31 5.38 4.02
C PHE A 150 -3.02 6.18 3.83
N SER A 151 -2.09 6.08 4.79
CA SER A 151 -0.81 6.79 4.75
C SER A 151 0.29 5.82 4.34
N LEU A 152 0.86 6.01 3.16
CA LEU A 152 1.87 5.13 2.55
C LEU A 152 3.28 5.26 3.13
N GLY A 153 3.41 5.78 4.35
CA GLY A 153 4.72 6.07 4.94
C GLY A 153 5.58 4.82 5.07
N ASP A 154 4.98 3.73 5.54
CA ASP A 154 5.67 2.46 5.77
C ASP A 154 6.09 1.80 4.43
N GLU A 155 5.26 1.89 3.38
CA GLU A 155 5.58 1.39 2.04
C GLU A 155 6.71 2.18 1.40
N VAL A 156 6.69 3.51 1.55
CA VAL A 156 7.76 4.38 1.07
C VAL A 156 9.06 4.05 1.80
N ASP A 157 9.04 3.93 3.13
CA ASP A 157 10.22 3.62 3.93
C ASP A 157 10.78 2.22 3.62
N THR A 158 9.89 1.23 3.44
CA THR A 158 10.27 -0.13 3.03
C THR A 158 10.91 -0.13 1.65
N LEU A 159 10.36 0.63 0.70
CA LEU A 159 10.95 0.73 -0.64
C LEU A 159 12.29 1.46 -0.63
N ARG A 160 12.47 2.50 0.20
CA ARG A 160 13.78 3.14 0.38
C ARG A 160 14.80 2.19 0.96
N TRP A 161 14.43 1.41 1.98
CA TRP A 161 15.29 0.39 2.55
C TRP A 161 15.67 -0.65 1.48
N LEU A 162 14.70 -1.12 0.68
CA LEU A 162 14.94 -2.05 -0.42
C LEU A 162 15.96 -1.49 -1.42
N GLN A 163 15.79 -0.25 -1.87
CA GLN A 163 16.72 0.41 -2.79
C GLN A 163 18.13 0.55 -2.19
N GLY A 164 18.21 0.88 -0.89
CA GLY A 164 19.48 0.95 -0.16
C GLY A 164 20.17 -0.42 -0.04
N GLU A 165 19.41 -1.48 0.22
CA GLU A 165 19.93 -2.83 0.35
C GLU A 165 20.43 -3.39 -0.99
N VAL A 166 19.71 -3.10 -2.08
CA VAL A 166 20.14 -3.43 -3.44
C VAL A 166 21.43 -2.69 -3.80
N GLN A 167 21.58 -1.43 -3.35
CA GLN A 167 22.80 -0.66 -3.57
C GLN A 167 23.99 -1.18 -2.76
N SER A 168 23.77 -1.62 -1.52
CA SER A 168 24.83 -2.03 -0.58
C SER A 168 25.28 -3.48 -0.79
N THR A 169 24.33 -4.40 -0.98
CA THR A 169 24.59 -5.85 -1.01
C THR A 169 24.43 -6.45 -2.40
N GLY A 170 23.68 -5.78 -3.30
CA GLY A 170 23.27 -6.34 -4.59
C GLY A 170 22.14 -7.37 -4.49
N ALA A 171 21.72 -7.76 -3.28
CA ALA A 171 20.57 -8.63 -3.08
C ALA A 171 19.26 -7.87 -3.31
N ILE A 172 18.25 -8.55 -3.83
CA ILE A 172 16.91 -7.99 -4.04
C ILE A 172 15.96 -8.61 -2.99
N PRO A 173 15.57 -7.86 -1.95
CA PRO A 173 14.62 -8.29 -0.92
C PRO A 173 13.21 -8.51 -1.50
N LEU A 174 12.97 -9.69 -2.10
CA LEU A 174 11.72 -9.99 -2.78
C LEU A 174 10.53 -10.03 -1.83
N ALA A 175 10.71 -10.57 -0.63
CA ALA A 175 9.64 -10.68 0.36
C ALA A 175 9.06 -9.30 0.72
N GLU A 176 9.92 -8.29 0.80
CA GLU A 176 9.60 -6.90 1.08
C GLU A 176 8.95 -6.21 -0.12
N ALA A 177 9.46 -6.42 -1.33
CA ALA A 177 8.80 -5.94 -2.55
C ALA A 177 7.36 -6.48 -2.67
N GLU A 178 7.17 -7.78 -2.43
CA GLU A 178 5.84 -8.38 -2.42
C GLU A 178 4.99 -7.89 -1.25
N ALA A 179 5.58 -7.62 -0.08
CA ALA A 179 4.86 -7.09 1.07
C ALA A 179 4.30 -5.69 0.78
N VAL A 180 5.11 -4.83 0.15
CA VAL A 180 4.68 -3.51 -0.33
C VAL A 180 3.51 -3.67 -1.30
N VAL A 181 3.64 -4.53 -2.31
CA VAL A 181 2.56 -4.75 -3.30
C VAL A 181 1.30 -5.34 -2.67
N ARG A 182 1.42 -6.26 -1.71
CA ARG A 182 0.27 -6.77 -0.95
C ARG A 182 -0.41 -5.65 -0.17
N SER A 183 0.36 -4.78 0.48
CA SER A 183 -0.19 -3.62 1.19
C SER A 183 -0.91 -2.67 0.24
N LEU A 184 -0.30 -2.34 -0.91
CA LEU A 184 -0.92 -1.54 -1.96
C LEU A 184 -2.21 -2.17 -2.49
N ALA A 185 -2.24 -3.50 -2.67
CA ALA A 185 -3.43 -4.21 -3.12
C ALA A 185 -4.57 -4.08 -2.10
N VAL A 186 -4.26 -4.27 -0.81
CA VAL A 186 -5.22 -4.07 0.28
C VAL A 186 -5.72 -2.62 0.30
N ALA A 187 -4.82 -1.66 0.13
CA ALA A 187 -5.13 -0.23 0.07
C ALA A 187 -6.08 0.11 -1.09
N MET A 188 -5.84 -0.43 -2.29
CA MET A 188 -6.71 -0.22 -3.45
C MET A 188 -8.15 -0.69 -3.23
N HIS A 189 -8.34 -1.75 -2.43
CA HIS A 189 -9.64 -2.33 -2.12
C HIS A 189 -10.27 -1.76 -0.83
N GLY A 190 -9.49 -1.02 -0.02
CA GLY A 190 -9.88 -0.48 1.29
C GLY A 190 -10.83 0.72 1.28
N GLY A 191 -11.19 1.21 0.10
CA GLY A 191 -12.13 2.31 -0.11
C GLY A 191 -11.87 2.99 -1.45
N GLN A 192 -12.93 3.39 -2.15
CA GLN A 192 -12.88 3.96 -3.52
C GLN A 192 -12.07 5.27 -3.67
N GLN A 193 -11.30 5.68 -2.67
CA GLN A 193 -10.64 6.98 -2.63
C GLN A 193 -9.12 6.91 -2.53
N ILE A 194 -8.46 5.75 -2.35
CA ILE A 194 -6.99 5.70 -2.08
C ILE A 194 -6.13 5.92 -3.34
N ILE A 195 -6.65 5.65 -4.54
CA ILE A 195 -5.95 5.95 -5.80
C ILE A 195 -5.66 7.46 -5.95
N MET A 196 -6.51 8.32 -5.37
CA MET A 196 -6.39 9.78 -5.50
C MET A 196 -5.30 10.42 -4.61
N PRO A 197 -5.14 10.05 -3.32
CA PRO A 197 -4.02 10.47 -2.47
C PRO A 197 -2.64 10.04 -2.97
N LEU A 198 -2.54 8.89 -3.64
CA LEU A 198 -1.30 8.43 -4.30
C LEU A 198 -0.85 9.37 -5.41
N LEU A 199 -1.79 9.84 -6.23
CA LEU A 199 -1.56 10.90 -7.23
C LEU A 199 -1.26 12.27 -6.60
N GLN A 200 -1.40 12.42 -5.28
CA GLN A 200 -1.15 13.63 -4.49
C GLN A 200 0.06 13.52 -3.54
N LEU A 201 0.79 12.40 -3.49
CA LEU A 201 2.10 12.23 -2.82
C LEU A 201 3.22 13.02 -3.54
N LYS A 202 2.90 14.26 -3.92
CA LYS A 202 3.59 15.13 -4.86
C LYS A 202 4.58 16.08 -4.22
N GLU A 203 4.73 16.05 -2.91
CA GLU A 203 5.60 16.98 -2.21
C GLU A 203 6.60 16.24 -1.33
N PHE A 204 7.87 16.67 -1.46
CA PHE A 204 9.11 16.25 -0.79
C PHE A 204 10.00 15.22 -1.50
N ASP A 205 11.10 15.76 -2.06
CA ASP A 205 12.49 15.24 -2.22
C ASP A 205 12.78 13.80 -2.68
N GLN A 206 11.76 13.02 -3.10
CA GLN A 206 11.87 11.56 -3.20
C GLN A 206 11.26 11.00 -4.49
N TYR A 207 11.53 11.70 -5.59
CA TYR A 207 10.92 11.43 -6.90
C TYR A 207 10.99 9.95 -7.33
N THR A 208 12.10 9.25 -7.14
CA THR A 208 12.29 7.88 -7.66
C THR A 208 11.50 6.82 -6.88
N THR A 209 11.40 6.95 -5.56
CA THR A 209 10.68 6.00 -4.69
C THR A 209 9.17 6.16 -4.87
N THR A 210 8.67 7.40 -4.84
CA THR A 210 7.24 7.68 -5.06
C THR A 210 6.81 7.28 -6.47
N HIS A 211 7.63 7.54 -7.48
CA HIS A 211 7.36 7.14 -8.86
C HIS A 211 7.17 5.62 -8.99
N SER A 212 8.07 4.84 -8.39
CA SER A 212 7.98 3.37 -8.44
C SER A 212 6.70 2.85 -7.78
N LEU A 213 6.28 3.44 -6.65
CA LEU A 213 5.01 3.11 -6.00
C LEU A 213 3.79 3.49 -6.86
N ASN A 214 3.81 4.69 -7.44
CA ASN A 214 2.73 5.14 -8.31
C ASN A 214 2.57 4.23 -9.53
N VAL A 215 3.69 3.87 -10.18
CA VAL A 215 3.68 2.94 -11.32
C VAL A 215 3.18 1.57 -10.92
N ALA A 216 3.57 1.05 -9.74
CA ALA A 216 3.03 -0.21 -9.22
C ALA A 216 1.50 -0.17 -9.06
N VAL A 217 0.98 0.88 -8.41
CA VAL A 217 -0.48 1.03 -8.19
C VAL A 217 -1.23 1.19 -9.51
N LEU A 218 -0.75 2.06 -10.40
CA LEU A 218 -1.36 2.27 -11.72
C LEU A 218 -1.37 0.97 -12.53
N SER A 219 -0.29 0.18 -12.46
CA SER A 219 -0.18 -1.09 -13.16
C SER A 219 -1.16 -2.13 -12.61
N MET A 220 -1.28 -2.21 -11.28
CA MET A 220 -2.23 -3.09 -10.60
C MET A 220 -3.67 -2.71 -10.96
N ALA A 221 -3.98 -1.42 -10.93
CA ALA A 221 -5.32 -0.94 -11.18
C ALA A 221 -5.73 -1.12 -12.65
N LEU A 222 -4.81 -0.89 -13.59
CA LEU A 222 -5.07 -1.18 -15.00
C LEU A 222 -5.23 -2.68 -15.26
N ALA A 223 -4.41 -3.52 -14.62
CA ALA A 223 -4.55 -4.98 -14.69
C ALA A 223 -5.92 -5.44 -14.16
N GLU A 224 -6.37 -4.88 -13.04
CA GLU A 224 -7.68 -5.17 -12.46
C GLU A 224 -8.83 -4.67 -13.34
N PHE A 225 -8.71 -3.45 -13.90
CA PHE A 225 -9.67 -2.87 -14.83
C PHE A 225 -9.85 -3.73 -16.10
N LEU A 226 -8.79 -4.42 -16.53
CA LEU A 226 -8.80 -5.39 -17.64
C LEU A 226 -9.38 -6.76 -17.24
N GLY A 227 -9.76 -6.95 -15.97
CA GLY A 227 -10.32 -8.19 -15.45
C GLY A 227 -9.30 -9.30 -15.20
N LEU A 228 -8.01 -8.96 -15.02
CA LEU A 228 -6.97 -9.94 -14.71
C LEU A 228 -7.13 -10.48 -13.29
N SER A 229 -6.62 -11.71 -13.07
CA SER A 229 -6.73 -12.36 -11.77
C SER A 229 -5.97 -11.60 -10.68
N ALA A 230 -6.42 -11.69 -9.42
CA ALA A 230 -5.75 -11.04 -8.29
C ALA A 230 -4.26 -11.44 -8.17
N THR A 231 -3.91 -12.68 -8.56
CA THR A 231 -2.51 -13.12 -8.60
C THR A 231 -1.73 -12.37 -9.68
N THR A 232 -2.27 -12.30 -10.90
CA THR A 232 -1.67 -11.55 -12.02
C THR A 232 -1.51 -10.06 -11.69
N VAL A 233 -2.53 -9.45 -11.07
CA VAL A 233 -2.50 -8.06 -10.61
C VAL A 233 -1.31 -7.82 -9.68
N ARG A 234 -1.12 -8.69 -8.67
CA ARG A 234 0.04 -8.58 -7.76
C ARG A 234 1.37 -8.78 -8.49
N THR A 235 1.47 -9.75 -9.40
CA THR A 235 2.72 -9.96 -10.17
C THR A 235 3.04 -8.74 -11.04
N PHE A 236 2.04 -8.10 -11.65
CA PHE A 236 2.20 -6.86 -12.42
C PHE A 236 2.57 -5.68 -11.51
N GLY A 237 2.02 -5.64 -10.28
CA GLY A 237 2.41 -4.67 -9.26
C GLY A 237 3.88 -4.78 -8.87
N VAL A 238 4.39 -6.01 -8.64
CA VAL A 238 5.83 -6.23 -8.34
C VAL A 238 6.69 -5.83 -9.54
N ALA A 239 6.30 -6.21 -10.75
CA ALA A 239 7.03 -5.84 -11.96
C ALA A 239 7.04 -4.31 -12.17
N GLY A 240 5.92 -3.63 -11.92
CA GLY A 240 5.81 -2.17 -11.95
C GLY A 240 6.60 -1.49 -10.83
N LEU A 241 6.70 -2.08 -9.64
CA LEU A 241 7.48 -1.55 -8.52
C LEU A 241 8.99 -1.58 -8.83
N LEU A 242 9.45 -2.64 -9.52
CA LEU A 242 10.86 -2.91 -9.79
C LEU A 242 11.34 -2.46 -11.18
N HIS A 243 10.45 -1.92 -12.03
CA HIS A 243 10.78 -1.57 -13.43
C HIS A 243 12.03 -0.70 -13.55
N ASP A 244 12.22 0.20 -12.59
CA ASP A 244 13.23 1.24 -12.57
C ASP A 244 14.46 0.90 -11.69
N ILE A 245 14.56 -0.33 -11.16
CA ILE A 245 15.59 -0.70 -10.18
C ILE A 245 17.02 -0.47 -10.70
N GLY A 246 17.21 -0.54 -12.02
CA GLY A 246 18.49 -0.26 -12.67
C GLY A 246 19.00 1.18 -12.51
N LYS A 247 18.15 2.13 -12.13
CA LYS A 247 18.55 3.52 -11.85
C LYS A 247 19.58 3.62 -10.71
N ILE A 248 19.69 2.61 -9.86
CA ILE A 248 20.74 2.49 -8.82
C ILE A 248 22.15 2.47 -9.44
N LYS A 249 22.30 2.04 -10.70
CA LYS A 249 23.59 2.03 -11.41
C LYS A 249 23.90 3.35 -12.12
N ILE A 250 22.96 4.28 -12.19
CA ILE A 250 23.15 5.57 -12.85
C ILE A 250 23.85 6.53 -11.86
N PRO A 251 24.92 7.24 -12.28
CA PRO A 251 25.57 8.24 -11.45
C PRO A 251 24.59 9.29 -10.92
N LEU A 252 24.75 9.64 -9.64
CA LEU A 252 23.81 10.51 -8.93
C LEU A 252 23.71 11.91 -9.56
N ASP A 253 24.83 12.43 -10.07
CA ASP A 253 24.92 13.72 -10.77
C ASP A 253 24.12 13.73 -12.07
N VAL A 254 24.05 12.60 -12.78
CA VAL A 254 23.20 12.43 -13.97
C VAL A 254 21.74 12.24 -13.56
N LEU A 255 21.47 11.42 -12.54
CA LEU A 255 20.12 11.12 -12.06
C LEU A 255 19.40 12.35 -11.50
N THR A 256 20.12 13.23 -10.83
CA THR A 256 19.58 14.44 -10.15
C THR A 256 19.84 15.73 -10.91
N LYS A 257 20.36 15.65 -12.15
CA LYS A 257 20.75 16.83 -12.94
C LYS A 257 19.60 17.83 -13.10
N PRO A 258 19.77 19.11 -12.71
CA PRO A 258 18.78 20.15 -13.00
C PRO A 258 18.91 20.60 -14.46
N GLY A 259 18.03 20.09 -15.32
CA GLY A 259 17.92 20.54 -16.72
C GLY A 259 17.87 19.39 -17.72
N LYS A 260 18.17 19.70 -18.99
CA LYS A 260 18.26 18.68 -20.05
C LYS A 260 19.58 17.90 -19.90
N LEU A 261 19.48 16.57 -20.04
CA LEU A 261 20.65 15.71 -20.19
C LEU A 261 21.34 15.99 -21.53
N THR A 262 22.67 15.91 -21.58
CA THR A 262 23.43 15.82 -22.83
C THR A 262 23.16 14.48 -23.52
N ASP A 263 23.62 14.32 -24.76
CA ASP A 263 23.42 13.06 -25.49
C ASP A 263 24.16 11.89 -24.81
N GLU A 264 25.33 12.15 -24.21
CA GLU A 264 26.10 11.16 -23.45
C GLU A 264 25.41 10.78 -22.14
N GLU A 265 24.91 11.77 -21.40
CA GLU A 265 24.15 11.53 -20.16
C GLU A 265 22.83 10.81 -20.44
N ARG A 266 22.19 11.12 -21.59
CA ARG A 266 21.00 10.43 -22.06
C ARG A 266 21.31 8.97 -22.39
N ALA A 267 22.42 8.72 -23.09
CA ALA A 267 22.85 7.36 -23.42
C ALA A 267 23.06 6.54 -22.13
N LEU A 268 23.73 7.12 -21.13
CA LEU A 268 23.93 6.49 -19.83
C LEU A 268 22.61 6.23 -19.11
N MET A 269 21.70 7.20 -19.06
CA MET A 269 20.37 7.02 -18.48
C MET A 269 19.59 5.88 -19.17
N ASN A 270 19.73 5.74 -20.49
CA ASN A 270 19.04 4.70 -21.26
C ASN A 270 19.59 3.28 -21.01
N GLU A 271 20.66 3.12 -20.24
CA GLU A 271 21.20 1.81 -19.84
C GLU A 271 20.45 1.18 -18.67
N HIS A 272 19.68 1.97 -17.90
CA HIS A 272 19.00 1.46 -16.70
C HIS A 272 18.05 0.28 -16.94
N PRO A 273 17.33 0.13 -18.07
CA PRO A 273 16.48 -1.05 -18.28
C PRO A 273 17.31 -2.34 -18.34
N VAL A 274 18.44 -2.28 -19.06
CA VAL A 274 19.37 -3.41 -19.20
C VAL A 274 20.05 -3.71 -17.87
N ALA A 275 20.48 -2.67 -17.14
CA ALA A 275 21.09 -2.82 -15.84
C ALA A 275 20.12 -3.43 -14.82
N GLY A 276 18.86 -2.97 -14.80
CA GLY A 276 17.82 -3.47 -13.90
C GLY A 276 17.48 -4.93 -14.17
N ALA A 277 17.28 -5.29 -15.45
CA ALA A 277 17.04 -6.68 -15.84
C ALA A 277 18.19 -7.61 -15.43
N ARG A 278 19.45 -7.17 -15.60
CA ARG A 278 20.62 -7.93 -15.17
C ARG A 278 20.68 -8.10 -13.66
N MET A 279 20.41 -7.05 -12.89
CA MET A 279 20.36 -7.13 -11.42
C MET A 279 19.29 -8.12 -10.95
N LEU A 280 18.13 -8.13 -11.59
CA LEU A 280 17.04 -9.05 -11.27
C LEU A 280 17.37 -10.51 -11.64
N LEU A 281 18.09 -10.72 -12.75
CA LEU A 281 18.62 -12.04 -13.14
C LEU A 281 19.64 -12.58 -12.14
N ASP A 282 20.59 -11.73 -11.73
CA ASP A 282 21.67 -12.10 -10.80
C ASP A 282 21.15 -12.43 -9.39
N ALA A 283 19.94 -11.99 -9.04
CA ALA A 283 19.32 -12.29 -7.74
C ALA A 283 18.84 -13.76 -7.61
N GLU A 284 18.81 -14.54 -8.71
CA GLU A 284 18.39 -15.96 -8.74
C GLU A 284 17.03 -16.24 -8.05
N GLN A 285 16.10 -15.28 -8.13
CA GLN A 285 14.73 -15.39 -7.61
C GLN A 285 13.74 -15.65 -8.76
N ASP A 286 12.54 -16.17 -8.44
CA ASP A 286 11.42 -16.34 -9.38
C ASP A 286 10.78 -14.97 -9.75
N LEU A 287 11.54 -14.18 -10.51
CA LEU A 287 11.24 -12.79 -10.88
C LEU A 287 11.14 -12.59 -12.39
N ASP A 288 10.85 -13.66 -13.14
CA ASP A 288 10.84 -13.68 -14.61
C ASP A 288 10.07 -12.50 -15.22
N LEU A 289 8.89 -12.19 -14.70
CA LEU A 289 8.09 -11.07 -15.20
C LEU A 289 8.74 -9.72 -14.91
N ALA A 290 9.30 -9.53 -13.71
CA ALA A 290 9.95 -8.28 -13.34
C ALA A 290 11.23 -8.06 -14.17
N ILE A 291 11.99 -9.11 -14.48
CA ILE A 291 13.16 -9.07 -15.38
C ILE A 291 12.74 -8.57 -16.76
N VAL A 292 11.68 -9.17 -17.33
CA VAL A 292 11.16 -8.81 -18.65
C VAL A 292 10.68 -7.36 -18.67
N VAL A 293 9.90 -6.95 -17.67
CA VAL A 293 9.38 -5.57 -17.57
C VAL A 293 10.52 -4.56 -17.39
N ALA A 294 11.48 -4.83 -16.50
CA ALA A 294 12.63 -3.96 -16.30
C ALA A 294 13.40 -3.74 -17.62
N TYR A 295 13.55 -4.77 -18.46
CA TYR A 295 14.20 -4.64 -19.76
C TYR A 295 13.36 -3.86 -20.78
N GLU A 296 12.04 -4.09 -20.83
CA GLU A 296 11.19 -3.70 -21.96
C GLU A 296 10.36 -2.42 -21.76
N HIS A 297 10.22 -1.91 -20.54
CA HIS A 297 9.26 -0.85 -20.21
C HIS A 297 9.46 0.50 -20.93
N HIS A 298 10.56 0.69 -21.68
CA HIS A 298 10.80 1.86 -22.53
C HIS A 298 10.79 1.56 -24.03
N ILE A 299 10.49 0.32 -24.43
CA ILE A 299 10.38 -0.08 -25.83
C ILE A 299 8.98 0.26 -26.33
N MET A 300 8.92 1.03 -27.42
CA MET A 300 7.68 1.48 -28.04
C MET A 300 7.18 0.46 -29.06
N ILE A 301 5.87 0.36 -29.26
CA ILE A 301 5.30 -0.62 -30.21
C ILE A 301 5.66 -0.36 -31.68
N ASN A 302 6.03 0.87 -32.04
CA ASN A 302 6.55 1.23 -33.36
C ASN A 302 8.03 0.84 -33.56
N GLY A 303 8.66 0.16 -32.59
CA GLY A 303 10.08 -0.21 -32.62
C GLY A 303 11.03 0.92 -32.20
N GLY A 304 10.50 2.07 -31.79
CA GLY A 304 11.26 3.13 -31.13
C GLY A 304 11.54 2.83 -29.65
N GLY A 305 12.07 3.83 -28.94
CA GLY A 305 12.44 3.70 -27.53
C GLY A 305 13.77 3.00 -27.31
N TYR A 306 13.95 2.41 -26.14
CA TYR A 306 15.19 1.73 -25.74
C TYR A 306 14.90 0.65 -24.67
N PRO A 307 15.76 -0.38 -24.54
CA PRO A 307 16.88 -0.74 -25.41
C PRO A 307 16.41 -1.25 -26.78
N THR A 308 17.28 -1.19 -27.79
CA THR A 308 16.95 -1.72 -29.11
C THR A 308 16.98 -3.25 -29.12
N LEU A 309 15.89 -3.85 -29.61
CA LEU A 309 15.82 -5.30 -29.78
C LEU A 309 16.68 -5.73 -30.96
N HIS A 310 17.47 -6.79 -30.77
CA HIS A 310 18.28 -7.38 -31.84
C HIS A 310 17.42 -8.01 -32.95
N TYR A 311 16.21 -8.46 -32.62
CA TYR A 311 15.25 -9.05 -33.56
C TYR A 311 13.86 -8.47 -33.29
N ALA A 312 13.10 -8.23 -34.35
CA ALA A 312 11.73 -7.76 -34.23
C ALA A 312 10.88 -8.82 -33.50
N ARG A 313 10.39 -8.46 -32.32
CA ARG A 313 9.43 -9.23 -31.53
C ARG A 313 8.53 -8.28 -30.76
N ASP A 314 7.36 -8.77 -30.38
CA ASP A 314 6.48 -8.03 -29.48
C ASP A 314 7.03 -8.07 -28.05
N CYS A 315 6.88 -6.94 -27.35
CA CYS A 315 7.10 -6.85 -25.92
C CYS A 315 6.01 -7.61 -25.17
N HIS A 316 6.34 -8.08 -23.97
CA HIS A 316 5.39 -8.75 -23.10
C HIS A 316 4.23 -7.80 -22.73
N GLN A 317 3.03 -8.35 -22.55
CA GLN A 317 1.83 -7.56 -22.23
C GLN A 317 2.03 -6.72 -20.97
N ALA A 318 2.69 -7.27 -19.94
CA ALA A 318 3.03 -6.54 -18.72
C ALA A 318 3.95 -5.33 -19.00
N SER A 319 4.94 -5.46 -19.87
CA SER A 319 5.85 -4.37 -20.23
C SER A 319 5.11 -3.26 -20.96
N LYS A 320 4.23 -3.61 -21.90
CA LYS A 320 3.37 -2.65 -22.61
C LYS A 320 2.42 -1.93 -21.66
N LEU A 321 1.90 -2.64 -20.65
CA LEU A 321 1.02 -2.08 -19.63
C LEU A 321 1.79 -1.10 -18.74
N VAL A 322 2.93 -1.53 -18.20
CA VAL A 322 3.81 -0.70 -17.35
C VAL A 322 4.31 0.53 -18.11
N HIS A 323 4.60 0.41 -19.41
CA HIS A 323 5.01 1.55 -20.25
C HIS A 323 3.97 2.68 -20.25
N VAL A 324 2.68 2.34 -20.38
CA VAL A 324 1.59 3.34 -20.32
C VAL A 324 1.53 4.00 -18.94
N CYS A 325 1.64 3.20 -17.87
CA CYS A 325 1.59 3.68 -16.49
C CYS A 325 2.80 4.57 -16.12
N ASP A 326 4.00 4.18 -16.52
CA ASP A 326 5.25 4.94 -16.34
C ASP A 326 5.16 6.30 -17.04
N VAL A 327 4.82 6.32 -18.34
CA VAL A 327 4.72 7.59 -19.08
C VAL A 327 3.65 8.51 -18.49
N TYR A 328 2.51 7.97 -18.07
CA TYR A 328 1.47 8.77 -17.40
C TYR A 328 2.00 9.40 -16.10
N ASP A 329 2.58 8.61 -15.20
CA ASP A 329 3.10 9.14 -13.93
C ASP A 329 4.24 10.14 -14.18
N ALA A 330 5.16 9.81 -15.08
CA ALA A 330 6.27 10.68 -15.44
C ALA A 330 5.81 12.07 -15.93
N LEU A 331 4.71 12.15 -16.69
CA LEU A 331 4.11 13.40 -17.18
C LEU A 331 3.33 14.15 -16.09
N ARG A 332 2.68 13.44 -15.16
CA ARG A 332 1.86 13.99 -14.07
C ARG A 332 2.65 14.37 -12.82
N THR A 333 3.90 13.93 -12.72
CA THR A 333 4.80 14.21 -11.60
C THR A 333 5.67 15.43 -11.90
N ARG A 334 5.74 16.36 -10.93
CA ARG A 334 6.62 17.54 -11.02
C ARG A 334 8.06 17.08 -10.88
N ARG A 335 8.93 17.55 -11.78
CA ARG A 335 10.38 17.29 -11.74
C ARG A 335 11.14 18.61 -11.60
N PRO A 336 12.38 18.61 -11.06
CA PRO A 336 13.17 19.83 -10.90
C PRO A 336 13.30 20.68 -12.17
N TYR A 337 13.21 20.04 -13.34
CA TYR A 337 13.35 20.65 -14.66
C TYR A 337 12.03 20.78 -15.45
N ARG A 338 10.89 20.30 -14.92
CA ARG A 338 9.61 20.28 -15.64
C ARG A 338 8.40 20.31 -14.71
N GLU A 339 7.49 21.25 -14.94
CA GLU A 339 6.18 21.28 -14.29
C GLU A 339 5.31 20.09 -14.72
N ALA A 340 4.48 19.61 -13.79
CA ALA A 340 3.52 18.53 -14.06
C ALA A 340 2.52 18.94 -15.15
N TRP A 341 2.19 18.03 -16.06
CA TRP A 341 1.16 18.25 -17.07
C TRP A 341 -0.24 18.15 -16.43
N SER A 342 -1.23 18.85 -17.01
CA SER A 342 -2.63 18.68 -16.60
C SER A 342 -3.13 17.28 -16.95
N PHE A 343 -4.21 16.85 -16.28
CA PHE A 343 -4.85 15.57 -16.54
C PHE A 343 -5.27 15.42 -18.01
N GLU A 344 -6.05 16.38 -18.51
CA GLU A 344 -6.51 16.44 -19.91
C GLU A 344 -5.35 16.41 -20.91
N LYS A 345 -4.29 17.19 -20.68
CA LYS A 345 -3.12 17.22 -21.56
C LYS A 345 -2.40 15.88 -21.59
N THR A 346 -2.31 15.20 -20.44
CA THR A 346 -1.64 13.91 -20.34
C THR A 346 -2.43 12.83 -21.06
N LEU A 347 -3.76 12.74 -20.82
CA LEU A 347 -4.59 11.77 -21.53
C LEU A 347 -4.66 12.05 -23.03
N GLY A 348 -4.72 13.33 -23.43
CA GLY A 348 -4.65 13.73 -24.83
C GLY A 348 -3.36 13.25 -25.52
N TYR A 349 -2.21 13.34 -24.84
CA TYR A 349 -0.95 12.82 -25.35
C TYR A 349 -0.97 11.29 -25.50
N LEU A 350 -1.47 10.56 -24.49
CA LEU A 350 -1.58 9.11 -24.57
C LEU A 350 -2.46 8.67 -25.75
N GLU A 351 -3.60 9.34 -25.94
CA GLU A 351 -4.53 9.04 -27.03
C GLU A 351 -3.95 9.41 -28.41
N GLU A 352 -3.24 10.54 -28.53
CA GLU A 352 -2.53 10.94 -29.76
C GLU A 352 -1.47 9.91 -30.18
N ARG A 353 -0.79 9.32 -29.19
CA ARG A 353 0.29 8.34 -29.40
C ARG A 353 -0.19 6.90 -29.40
N ARG A 354 -1.49 6.65 -29.25
CA ARG A 354 -2.10 5.33 -29.26
C ARG A 354 -1.90 4.64 -30.61
N GLY A 355 -1.40 3.39 -30.59
CA GLY A 355 -1.07 2.67 -31.83
C GLY A 355 0.27 3.07 -32.47
N LEU A 356 0.99 4.03 -31.89
CA LEU A 356 2.34 4.42 -32.30
C LEU A 356 3.36 4.10 -31.20
N GLU A 357 3.20 4.72 -30.03
CA GLU A 357 4.07 4.51 -28.87
C GLU A 357 3.50 3.41 -27.98
N PHE A 358 2.18 3.47 -27.77
CA PHE A 358 1.45 2.61 -26.85
C PHE A 358 0.59 1.58 -27.57
N ASP A 359 0.49 0.40 -26.97
CA ASP A 359 -0.48 -0.62 -27.36
C ASP A 359 -1.91 -0.04 -27.38
N PRO A 360 -2.65 -0.17 -28.49
CA PRO A 360 -3.91 0.54 -28.66
C PRO A 360 -5.01 0.06 -27.72
N GLU A 361 -4.97 -1.20 -27.29
CA GLU A 361 -5.96 -1.77 -26.37
C GLU A 361 -5.66 -1.34 -24.93
N LEU A 362 -4.40 -1.47 -24.51
CA LEU A 362 -3.97 -1.11 -23.16
C LEU A 362 -4.07 0.40 -22.91
N CYS A 363 -3.62 1.22 -23.87
CA CYS A 363 -3.76 2.68 -23.78
C CYS A 363 -5.22 3.11 -23.74
N GLY A 364 -6.07 2.53 -24.60
CA GLY A 364 -7.50 2.83 -24.60
C GLY A 364 -8.18 2.41 -23.29
N ALA A 365 -7.79 1.27 -22.71
CA ALA A 365 -8.28 0.85 -21.41
C ALA A 365 -7.84 1.79 -20.29
N PHE A 366 -6.57 2.22 -20.30
CA PHE A 366 -6.05 3.18 -19.33
C PHE A 366 -6.79 4.52 -19.37
N VAL A 367 -6.99 5.10 -20.56
CA VAL A 367 -7.73 6.36 -20.71
C VAL A 367 -9.17 6.23 -20.19
N ARG A 368 -9.86 5.11 -20.49
CA ARG A 368 -11.21 4.86 -19.95
C ARG A 368 -11.22 4.74 -18.43
N MET A 369 -10.26 3.99 -17.86
CA MET A 369 -10.11 3.83 -16.42
C MET A 369 -9.91 5.18 -15.74
N MET A 370 -8.99 6.01 -16.25
CA MET A 370 -8.69 7.33 -15.69
C MET A 370 -9.90 8.28 -15.77
N ASN A 371 -10.63 8.31 -16.89
CA ASN A 371 -11.84 9.14 -17.03
C ASN A 371 -12.96 8.70 -16.07
N GLN A 372 -13.11 7.40 -15.81
CA GLN A 372 -14.08 6.90 -14.82
C GLN A 372 -13.73 7.38 -13.41
N TRP A 373 -12.45 7.43 -13.06
CA TRP A 373 -12.00 7.92 -11.77
C TRP A 373 -12.11 9.43 -11.64
N GLU A 374 -11.81 10.22 -12.69
CA GLU A 374 -12.00 11.68 -12.66
C GLU A 374 -13.47 12.06 -12.45
N GLY A 375 -14.40 11.35 -13.11
CA GLY A 375 -15.84 11.58 -12.92
C GLY A 375 -16.34 11.35 -11.49
N GLN A 376 -15.63 10.53 -10.71
CA GLN A 376 -15.93 10.32 -9.28
C GLN A 376 -15.32 11.40 -8.38
N VAL A 377 -14.27 12.09 -8.84
CA VAL A 377 -13.60 13.19 -8.12
C VAL A 377 -14.37 14.50 -8.25
N ALA A 378 -14.92 14.77 -9.43
CA ALA A 378 -15.74 15.97 -9.67
C ALA A 378 -17.02 16.01 -8.82
N LEU A 379 -17.55 14.85 -8.42
CA LEU A 379 -18.73 14.76 -7.54
C LEU A 379 -18.42 15.02 -6.05
N VAL A 380 -17.14 15.05 -5.65
CA VAL A 380 -16.72 15.24 -4.25
C VAL A 380 -16.32 16.70 -3.96
N THR A 381 -16.24 17.56 -4.98
CA THR A 381 -15.89 18.98 -4.82
C THR A 381 -17.04 19.89 -5.26
N GLU A 382 -18.00 20.14 -4.36
CA GLU A 382 -18.63 21.45 -4.13
C GLU A 382 -19.69 21.36 -3.01
N PRO A 383 -19.51 22.00 -1.84
CA PRO A 383 -20.66 22.39 -1.04
C PRO A 383 -21.34 23.54 -1.77
N ALA A 384 -22.57 23.30 -2.22
CA ALA A 384 -23.43 24.31 -2.85
C ALA A 384 -23.40 25.62 -2.03
N ALA A 385 -22.96 26.70 -2.67
CA ALA A 385 -23.00 28.03 -2.09
C ALA A 385 -24.46 28.37 -1.71
N LYS A 386 -24.69 28.69 -0.44
CA LYS A 386 -26.01 29.13 0.03
C LYS A 386 -26.40 30.42 -0.69
N PRO A 387 -27.65 30.55 -1.19
CA PRO A 387 -28.13 31.79 -1.78
C PRO A 387 -28.24 32.89 -0.72
N GLN A 388 -27.93 34.12 -1.14
CA GLN A 388 -27.86 35.35 -0.32
C GLN A 388 -29.19 35.78 0.28
#